data_AF-A0A932ECD7-F1
#
_entry.id   AF-A0A932ECD7-F1
#
_cell.length_a   1.000
_cell.length_b   1.000
_cell.length_c   1.000
_cell.angle_alpha   90.00
_cell.angle_beta   90.00
_cell.angle_gamma   90.00
#
_symmetry.space_group_name_H-M   'P 1'
#
loop_
_entity.id
_entity.type
_entity.pdbx_description
1 polymer ?
#
loop_
_entity_poly.entity_id
_entity_poly.type
_entity_poly.pdbx_seq_one_letter_code
_entity_poly.pdbx_strand_id
1 'polypeptide(L)'
;MQRISVYIPEEIKQRINLAAKAKNKVESEIIRDALKEGLEVVHPISSSAQALLDFVKLMEKIPTKGKVPKDAVENMDYYLWGGEKRK
;
A
#
# COMPACT_ATOMS: atom_id res chain seq x y z
N MET A 1 2.86 23.00 -10.85
CA MET A 1 3.64 22.09 -11.72
C MET A 1 5.09 22.16 -11.27
N GLN A 2 5.69 21.06 -10.80
CA GLN A 2 7.08 21.04 -10.34
C GLN A 2 7.98 20.56 -11.47
N ARG A 3 9.15 21.21 -11.63
CA ARG A 3 10.17 20.80 -12.61
C ARG A 3 11.28 20.08 -11.86
N ILE A 4 11.57 18.85 -12.28
CA ILE A 4 12.64 18.03 -11.73
C ILE A 4 13.63 17.75 -12.86
N SER A 5 14.91 17.97 -12.61
CA SER A 5 16.00 17.64 -13.53
C SER A 5 16.73 16.42 -12.96
N VAL A 6 16.80 15.35 -13.75
CA VAL A 6 17.44 14.09 -13.34
C VAL A 6 18.49 13.74 -14.38
N TYR A 7 19.64 13.23 -13.93
CA TYR A 7 20.63 12.68 -14.83
C TYR A 7 20.17 11.31 -15.31
N ILE A 8 20.12 11.12 -16.63
CA ILE A 8 19.74 9.86 -17.28
C ILE A 8 20.90 9.41 -18.17
N PRO A 9 21.40 8.17 -18.01
CA PRO A 9 22.41 7.61 -18.90
C PRO A 9 21.94 7.61 -20.36
N GLU A 10 22.87 7.81 -21.30
CA GLU A 10 22.55 7.90 -22.74
C GLU A 10 21.82 6.65 -23.27
N GLU A 11 22.16 5.46 -22.78
CA GLU A 11 21.47 4.22 -23.15
C GLU A 11 19.97 4.26 -22.81
N ILE A 12 19.61 4.75 -21.62
CA ILE A 12 18.21 4.86 -21.18
C ILE A 12 17.48 5.93 -22.01
N LYS A 13 18.15 7.05 -22.29
CA LYS A 13 17.61 8.12 -23.13
C LYS A 13 17.28 7.64 -24.54
N GLN A 14 18.15 6.82 -25.15
CA GLN A 14 17.87 6.21 -26.45
C GLN A 14 16.62 5.33 -26.41
N ARG A 15 16.46 4.52 -25.36
CA ARG A 15 15.26 3.68 -25.17
C ARG A 15 13.99 4.52 -25.01
N ILE A 16 14.04 5.62 -24.25
CA ILE A 16 12.93 6.57 -24.10
C ILE A 16 12.54 7.16 -25.46
N ASN A 17 13.51 7.57 -26.27
CA ASN A 17 13.26 8.16 -27.58
C ASN A 17 12.62 7.16 -28.56
N LEU A 18 13.06 5.91 -28.53
CA LEU A 18 12.44 4.84 -29.32
C LEU A 18 11.00 4.58 -28.87
N ALA A 19 10.75 4.51 -27.56
CA ALA A 19 9.42 4.32 -27.02
C ALA A 19 8.47 5.49 -27.32
N ALA A 20 8.98 6.73 -27.24
CA ALA A 20 8.26 7.95 -27.56
C ALA A 20 7.80 7.94 -29.02
N LYS A 21 8.69 7.59 -29.95
CA LYS A 21 8.38 7.43 -31.37
C LYS A 21 7.35 6.34 -31.62
N ALA A 22 7.54 5.16 -31.00
CA ALA A 22 6.65 4.02 -31.19
C ALA A 22 5.22 4.30 -30.69
N LYS A 23 5.08 5.05 -29.60
CA LYS A 23 3.77 5.39 -29.00
C LYS A 23 3.22 6.74 -29.47
N ASN A 24 3.93 7.45 -30.35
CA ASN A 24 3.60 8.81 -30.81
C ASN A 24 3.30 9.79 -29.64
N LYS A 25 4.12 9.73 -28.59
CA LYS A 25 4.02 10.56 -27.38
C LYS A 25 5.29 11.38 -27.18
N VAL A 26 5.19 12.46 -26.40
CA VAL A 26 6.36 13.25 -25.98
C VAL A 26 7.19 12.50 -24.93
N GLU A 27 8.51 12.65 -24.96
CA GLU A 27 9.45 11.98 -24.04
C GLU A 27 9.06 12.18 -22.57
N SER A 28 8.66 13.41 -22.20
CA SER A 28 8.24 13.72 -20.83
C SER A 28 6.99 12.96 -20.38
N GLU A 29 6.11 12.60 -21.31
CA GLU A 29 4.92 11.80 -21.01
C GLU A 29 5.31 10.33 -20.80
N ILE A 30 6.18 9.78 -21.65
CA ILE A 30 6.74 8.44 -21.48
C ILE A 30 7.45 8.31 -20.13
N ILE A 31 8.24 9.31 -19.75
CA ILE A 31 8.96 9.31 -18.46
C ILE A 31 7.96 9.35 -17.29
N ARG A 32 6.89 10.14 -17.37
CA ARG A 32 5.85 10.17 -16.34
C ARG A 32 5.13 8.83 -16.20
N ASP A 33 4.73 8.24 -17.31
CA ASP A 33 4.04 6.94 -17.34
C ASP A 33 4.95 5.86 -16.73
N ALA A 34 6.21 5.79 -17.16
CA ALA A 34 7.19 4.84 -16.65
C ALA A 34 7.51 5.03 -15.16
N LEU A 35 7.61 6.28 -14.68
CA LEU A 35 7.80 6.56 -13.25
C LEU A 35 6.58 6.16 -12.43
N LYS A 36 5.37 6.38 -12.94
CA LYS A 36 4.13 5.98 -12.25
C LYS A 36 4.05 4.47 -12.11
N GLU A 37 4.20 3.74 -13.22
CA GLU A 37 4.20 2.27 -13.22
C GLU A 37 5.36 1.71 -12.38
N GLY A 38 6.56 2.28 -12.51
CA GLY A 38 7.72 1.87 -11.73
C GLY A 38 7.55 2.08 -10.24
N LEU A 39 6.93 3.20 -9.82
CA LEU A 39 6.64 3.47 -8.40
C LEU A 39 5.59 2.50 -7.85
N GLU A 40 4.57 2.12 -8.65
CA GLU A 40 3.59 1.11 -8.23
C GLU A 40 4.23 -0.29 -8.03
N VAL A 41 5.29 -0.61 -8.79
CA VAL A 41 6.01 -1.89 -8.65
C VAL A 41 7.04 -1.86 -7.52
N VAL A 42 7.80 -0.77 -7.37
CA VAL A 42 8.89 -0.64 -6.38
C VAL A 42 8.35 -0.30 -4.99
N HIS A 43 7.33 0.55 -4.95
CA HIS A 43 6.61 0.94 -3.75
C HIS A 43 5.11 0.79 -3.99
N PRO A 44 4.61 -0.46 -4.10
CA PRO A 44 3.18 -0.67 -4.12
C PRO A 44 2.61 0.05 -2.90
N ILE A 45 1.65 0.96 -3.13
CA ILE A 45 0.95 1.67 -2.07
C ILE A 45 0.50 0.58 -1.11
N SER A 46 1.15 0.57 0.04
CA SER A 46 1.38 -0.66 0.76
C SER A 46 0.06 -1.28 1.15
N SER A 47 -0.01 -2.58 0.94
CA SER A 47 -0.97 -3.49 1.55
C SER A 47 -1.22 -3.20 3.03
N SER A 48 -0.35 -2.48 3.75
CA SER A 48 -0.57 -2.06 5.13
C SER A 48 -1.76 -1.11 5.32
N ALA A 49 -1.92 -0.07 4.49
CA ALA A 49 -3.03 0.87 4.65
C ALA A 49 -4.35 0.20 4.24
N GLN A 50 -4.33 -0.56 3.15
CA GLN A 50 -5.48 -1.34 2.72
C GLN A 50 -5.80 -2.49 3.70
N ALA A 51 -4.80 -3.17 4.27
CA ALA A 51 -5.00 -4.21 5.28
C ALA A 51 -5.54 -3.64 6.59
N LEU A 52 -5.14 -2.43 6.98
CA LEU A 52 -5.74 -1.74 8.13
C LEU A 52 -7.21 -1.40 7.84
N LEU A 53 -7.53 -0.93 6.64
CA LEU A 53 -8.92 -0.67 6.23
C LEU A 53 -9.74 -1.96 6.15
N ASP A 54 -9.18 -3.05 5.64
CA ASP A 54 -9.83 -4.35 5.54
C ASP A 54 -10.00 -5.00 6.92
N PHE A 55 -9.04 -4.79 7.84
CA PHE A 55 -9.14 -5.18 9.24
C PHE A 55 -10.26 -4.42 9.97
N VAL A 56 -10.38 -3.11 9.75
CA VAL A 56 -11.48 -2.30 10.30
C VAL A 56 -12.83 -2.80 9.77
N LYS A 57 -12.97 -3.04 8.46
CA LYS A 57 -14.20 -3.60 7.86
C LYS A 57 -14.52 -5.00 8.40
N LEU A 58 -13.51 -5.82 8.70
CA LEU A 58 -13.71 -7.11 9.34
C LEU A 58 -14.23 -6.94 10.76
N MET A 59 -13.65 -6.02 11.55
CA MET A 59 -14.07 -5.74 12.92
C MET A 59 -15.50 -5.17 12.99
N GLU A 60 -15.92 -4.33 12.03
CA GLU A 60 -17.29 -3.80 11.98
C GLU A 60 -18.37 -4.89 11.80
N LYS A 61 -18.02 -6.00 11.15
CA LYS A 61 -18.92 -7.15 10.97
C LYS A 61 -19.03 -8.02 12.22
N ILE A 62 -18.09 -7.91 13.16
CA ILE A 62 -18.13 -8.67 14.41
C ILE A 62 -19.13 -7.97 15.34
N PRO A 63 -20.22 -8.64 15.79
CA PRO A 63 -21.21 -8.04 16.66
C PRO A 63 -20.64 -7.87 18.08
N THR A 64 -19.86 -6.81 18.29
CA THR A 64 -19.21 -6.48 19.56
C THR A 64 -20.07 -5.63 20.49
N LYS A 65 -21.27 -5.19 20.03
CA LYS A 65 -22.19 -4.40 20.86
C LYS A 65 -22.65 -5.19 22.09
N GLY A 66 -21.99 -4.94 23.22
CA GLY A 66 -22.42 -5.34 24.57
C GLY A 66 -21.90 -6.68 25.11
N LYS A 67 -21.14 -7.47 24.34
CA LYS A 67 -20.69 -8.82 24.76
C LYS A 67 -19.19 -8.96 25.03
N VAL A 68 -18.39 -7.92 24.81
CA VAL A 68 -16.93 -7.98 25.01
C VAL A 68 -16.59 -7.46 26.41
N PRO A 69 -15.97 -8.28 27.27
CA PRO A 69 -15.45 -7.84 28.56
C PRO A 69 -14.44 -6.70 28.38
N LYS A 70 -14.46 -5.71 29.28
CA LYS A 70 -13.52 -4.56 29.21
C LYS A 70 -12.06 -4.99 29.32
N ASP A 71 -11.82 -6.13 29.95
CA ASP A 71 -10.54 -6.77 30.20
C ASP A 71 -10.20 -7.87 29.17
N ALA A 72 -10.90 -7.92 28.03
CA ALA A 72 -10.71 -8.95 27.02
C ALA A 72 -9.26 -9.03 26.49
N VAL A 73 -8.54 -7.91 26.44
CA VAL A 73 -7.13 -7.88 26.01
C VAL A 73 -6.20 -8.45 27.08
N GLU A 74 -6.43 -8.09 28.34
CA GLU A 74 -5.60 -8.55 29.48
C GLU A 74 -5.85 -10.02 29.82
N ASN A 75 -7.08 -10.49 29.59
CA ASN A 75 -7.56 -11.84 29.90
C ASN A 75 -7.88 -12.65 28.64
N MET A 76 -7.18 -12.39 27.54
CA MET A 76 -7.46 -13.04 26.25
C MET A 76 -7.36 -14.57 26.34
N ASP A 77 -6.32 -15.10 27.01
CA ASP A 77 -6.13 -16.54 27.21
C ASP A 77 -7.26 -17.17 28.04
N TYR A 78 -7.81 -16.43 29.01
CA TYR A 78 -8.95 -16.87 29.83
C TYR A 78 -10.20 -17.03 28.96
N TYR A 79 -10.54 -16.01 28.16
CA TYR A 79 -11.76 -16.01 27.36
C TYR A 79 -11.71 -16.93 26.15
N LEU A 80 -10.52 -17.09 25.59
CA LEU A 80 -10.32 -17.94 24.44
C LEU A 80 -10.13 -19.40 24.89
N TRP A 81 -9.18 -19.68 25.78
CA TRP A 81 -8.72 -21.04 26.07
C TRP A 81 -9.11 -21.56 27.47
N GLY A 82 -9.85 -20.78 28.26
CA GLY A 82 -10.40 -21.22 29.56
C GLY A 82 -9.37 -21.32 30.70
N GLY A 83 -8.27 -20.56 30.63
CA GLY A 83 -7.24 -20.51 31.68
C GLY A 83 -7.69 -19.83 32.97
N GLU A 84 -6.75 -19.42 33.82
CA GLU A 84 -7.07 -18.60 35.00
C GLU A 84 -7.16 -17.11 34.63
N LYS A 85 -8.15 -16.43 35.22
CA LYS A 85 -8.34 -14.99 35.02
C LYS A 85 -7.29 -14.21 35.81
N ARG A 86 -6.52 -13.36 35.12
CA ARG A 86 -5.58 -12.43 35.76
C ARG A 86 -6.38 -11.34 36.49
N LYS A 87 -6.03 -11.11 37.75
CA LYS A 87 -6.67 -10.14 38.65
C LYS A 87 -6.13 -8.73 38.42
#